data_AF-A0A924NUR8-F1
#
_entry.id   AF-A0A924NUR8-F1
#
_cell.length_a   1.000
_cell.length_b   1.000
_cell.length_c   1.000
_cell.angle_alpha   90.00
_cell.angle_beta   90.00
_cell.angle_gamma   90.00
#
_symmetry.space_group_name_H-M   'P 1'
#
loop_
_entity.id
_entity.type
_entity.pdbx_description
1 polymer ?
#
loop_
_entity_poly.entity_id
_entity_poly.type
_entity_poly.pdbx_seq_one_letter_code
_entity_poly.pdbx_strand_id
1 'polypeptide(L)'
;MYPPISLPLRRPWLARLALASAALAGCAAAPSNAPPLSAPPSLSTSARPTEAANSQVALQQDFARWVAKFLTTARAAGIGEATLHAAFDGVHYLPRVVELDRAQPEFTRTVWDYLDNTVSAQRV
;
A
#
# COMPACT_ATOMS: atom_id res chain seq x y z
N MET A 1 -30.69 44.76 11.09
CA MET A 1 -31.67 43.71 11.41
C MET A 1 -31.31 42.48 10.58
N TYR A 2 -30.42 41.60 11.08
CA TYR A 2 -30.04 40.35 10.42
C TYR A 2 -30.71 39.18 11.13
N PRO A 3 -31.27 38.18 10.42
CA PRO A 3 -31.80 36.97 11.05
C PRO A 3 -30.66 36.04 11.52
N PRO A 4 -30.84 35.30 12.62
CA PRO A 4 -29.85 34.33 13.08
C PRO A 4 -29.85 33.07 12.20
N ILE A 5 -28.64 32.57 11.91
CA ILE A 5 -28.37 31.33 11.20
C ILE A 5 -28.46 30.17 12.20
N SER A 6 -29.46 29.29 12.02
CA SER A 6 -29.62 28.07 12.81
C SER A 6 -28.86 26.91 12.15
N LEU A 7 -27.75 26.47 12.74
CA LEU A 7 -27.03 25.25 12.34
C LEU A 7 -27.60 24.02 13.07
N PRO A 8 -28.23 23.05 12.39
CA PRO A 8 -28.62 21.79 13.04
C PRO A 8 -27.38 20.91 13.27
N LEU A 9 -26.88 20.91 14.50
CA LEU A 9 -25.86 20.00 14.97
C LEU A 9 -26.49 18.61 15.20
N ARG A 10 -26.51 17.75 14.18
CA ARG A 10 -26.82 16.32 14.35
C ARG A 10 -25.68 15.48 13.77
N ARG A 11 -24.64 15.29 14.59
CA ARG A 11 -23.53 14.34 14.35
C ARG A 11 -23.72 13.12 15.26
N PRO A 12 -24.40 12.04 14.83
CA PRO A 12 -24.61 10.84 15.64
C PRO A 12 -23.37 9.95 15.78
N TRP A 13 -22.19 10.42 15.38
CA TRP A 13 -20.95 9.63 15.37
C TRP A 13 -20.34 9.33 16.74
N LEU A 14 -20.88 9.88 17.84
CA LEU A 14 -20.38 9.65 19.20
C LEU A 14 -21.07 8.49 19.95
N ALA A 15 -22.03 7.79 19.34
CA ALA A 15 -22.79 6.71 20.00
C ALA A 15 -22.34 5.28 19.59
N ARG A 16 -21.06 5.07 19.24
CA ARG A 16 -20.49 3.73 19.00
C ARG A 16 -19.25 3.41 19.85
N LEU A 17 -19.11 4.07 20.99
CA LEU A 17 -18.08 3.77 21.99
C LEU A 17 -18.75 3.37 23.32
N ALA A 18 -19.33 2.16 23.36
CA ALA A 18 -19.60 1.46 24.61
C ALA A 18 -19.85 -0.06 24.38
N LEU A 19 -19.05 -0.86 25.10
CA LEU A 19 -19.26 -2.26 25.52
C LEU A 19 -19.04 -3.42 24.51
N ALA A 20 -17.90 -4.09 24.65
CA ALA A 20 -17.84 -5.54 24.93
C ALA A 20 -16.42 -5.95 25.37
N SER A 21 -16.24 -6.11 26.68
CA SER A 21 -15.05 -6.72 27.31
C SER A 21 -15.21 -8.25 27.31
N ALA A 22 -14.24 -8.99 26.79
CA ALA A 22 -14.07 -10.41 27.09
C ALA A 22 -12.58 -10.74 27.20
N ALA A 23 -12.18 -11.12 28.41
CA ALA A 23 -10.84 -11.59 28.74
C ALA A 23 -10.59 -12.98 28.15
N LEU A 24 -9.43 -13.18 27.52
CA LEU A 24 -8.77 -14.49 27.50
C LEU A 24 -7.38 -14.33 28.11
N ALA A 25 -7.20 -15.05 29.21
CA ALA A 25 -5.93 -15.31 29.84
C ALA A 25 -5.12 -16.32 29.03
N GLY A 26 -3.79 -16.16 29.04
CA GLY A 26 -2.86 -17.27 28.97
C GLY A 26 -2.28 -17.61 27.60
N CYS A 27 -1.01 -17.28 27.40
CA CYS A 27 -0.01 -18.25 26.97
C CYS A 27 1.36 -17.81 27.48
N ALA A 28 1.91 -18.57 28.43
CA ALA A 28 3.28 -18.46 28.90
C ALA A 28 4.24 -18.96 27.81
N ALA A 29 5.27 -18.19 27.48
CA ALA A 29 6.34 -18.62 26.59
C ALA A 29 7.42 -19.35 27.40
N ALA A 30 7.59 -20.65 27.13
CA ALA A 30 8.71 -21.47 27.59
C ALA A 30 9.91 -21.34 26.64
N PRO A 31 11.15 -21.63 27.07
CA PRO A 31 12.37 -21.14 26.44
C PRO A 31 12.79 -21.90 25.18
N SER A 32 13.57 -21.17 24.39
CA SER A 32 14.18 -21.50 23.10
C SER A 32 14.94 -22.82 23.08
N ASN A 33 14.49 -23.74 22.23
CA ASN A 33 15.32 -24.82 21.72
C ASN A 33 15.75 -24.43 20.30
N ALA A 34 16.99 -23.96 20.16
CA ALA A 34 17.56 -23.57 18.88
C ALA A 34 17.83 -24.81 18.01
N PRO A 35 17.26 -24.94 16.81
CA PRO A 35 17.72 -25.95 15.85
C PRO A 35 19.10 -25.54 15.27
N PRO A 36 19.99 -26.49 14.96
CA PRO A 36 21.25 -26.19 14.31
C PRO A 36 21.00 -25.56 12.93
N LEU A 37 21.83 -24.56 12.62
CA LEU A 37 21.83 -23.83 11.35
C LEU A 37 21.84 -24.83 10.18
N SER A 38 20.70 -24.99 9.53
CA SER A 38 20.62 -25.60 8.22
C SER A 38 21.15 -24.58 7.21
N ALA A 39 22.13 -25.01 6.42
CA ALA A 39 22.79 -24.25 5.38
C ALA A 39 21.79 -23.44 4.52
N PRO A 40 22.16 -22.25 4.01
CA PRO A 40 21.28 -21.50 3.14
C PRO A 40 20.92 -22.36 1.92
N PRO A 41 19.62 -22.48 1.57
CA PRO A 41 19.26 -23.02 0.27
C PRO A 41 19.91 -22.11 -0.77
N SER A 42 20.85 -22.66 -1.54
CA SER A 42 21.38 -21.97 -2.70
C SER A 42 20.20 -21.76 -3.65
N LEU A 43 19.74 -20.52 -3.75
CA LEU A 43 18.76 -20.08 -4.73
C LEU A 43 19.41 -20.21 -6.11
N SER A 44 19.39 -21.42 -6.66
CA SER A 44 19.60 -21.63 -8.08
C SER A 44 18.33 -21.15 -8.79
N THR A 45 18.17 -19.83 -8.89
CA THR A 45 17.19 -19.22 -9.78
C THR A 45 17.72 -19.33 -11.20
N SER A 46 17.62 -20.54 -11.77
CA SER A 46 17.50 -20.68 -13.21
C SER A 46 16.00 -20.80 -13.51
N ALA A 47 15.29 -19.67 -13.31
CA ALA A 47 13.90 -19.58 -13.71
C ALA A 47 13.87 -19.64 -15.24
N ARG A 48 13.18 -20.65 -15.76
CA ARG A 48 12.99 -20.85 -17.20
C ARG A 48 12.21 -19.63 -17.76
N PRO A 49 12.55 -19.07 -18.93
CA PRO A 49 11.94 -17.85 -19.47
C PRO A 49 10.40 -17.86 -19.51
N THR A 50 9.80 -19.05 -19.61
CA THR A 50 8.35 -19.26 -19.67
C THR A 50 7.63 -18.92 -18.37
N GLU A 51 8.27 -19.10 -17.20
CA GLU A 51 7.63 -18.89 -15.90
C GLU A 51 7.48 -17.40 -15.59
N ALA A 52 8.52 -16.61 -15.85
CA ALA A 52 8.48 -15.16 -15.68
C ALA A 52 7.43 -14.48 -16.56
N ALA A 53 7.29 -14.93 -17.82
CA ALA A 53 6.26 -14.43 -18.73
C ALA A 53 4.84 -14.73 -18.20
N ASN A 54 4.61 -15.94 -17.70
CA ASN A 54 3.32 -16.33 -17.12
C ASN A 54 2.99 -15.51 -15.86
N SER A 55 3.98 -15.25 -14.99
CA SER A 55 3.80 -14.40 -13.82
C SER A 55 3.43 -12.96 -14.20
N GLN A 56 4.03 -12.40 -15.25
CA GLN A 56 3.71 -11.05 -15.69
C GLN A 56 2.29 -10.94 -16.26
N VAL A 57 1.83 -11.95 -17.00
CA VAL A 57 0.44 -12.01 -17.49
C VAL A 57 -0.54 -12.07 -16.31
N ALA A 58 -0.26 -12.89 -15.29
CA ALA A 58 -1.09 -12.96 -14.09
C ALA A 58 -1.18 -11.61 -13.37
N LEU A 59 -0.05 -10.90 -13.21
CA LEU A 59 -0.04 -9.55 -12.60
C LEU A 59 -0.87 -8.53 -13.39
N GLN A 60 -0.85 -8.58 -14.73
CA GLN A 60 -1.69 -7.71 -15.56
C GLN A 60 -3.18 -8.02 -15.36
N GLN A 61 -3.55 -9.29 -15.28
CA GLN A 61 -4.93 -9.70 -15.01
C GLN A 61 -5.39 -9.27 -13.61
N ASP A 62 -4.53 -9.40 -12.60
CA ASP A 62 -4.81 -8.99 -11.23
C ASP A 62 -5.01 -7.48 -11.14
N PHE A 63 -4.15 -6.72 -11.81
CA PHE A 63 -4.28 -5.27 -11.92
C PHE A 63 -5.58 -4.87 -12.61
N ALA A 64 -5.93 -5.49 -13.75
CA ALA A 64 -7.20 -5.21 -14.43
C ALA A 64 -8.41 -5.49 -13.54
N ARG A 65 -8.40 -6.59 -12.76
CA ARG A 65 -9.44 -6.90 -11.76
C ARG A 65 -9.50 -5.86 -10.65
N TRP A 66 -8.36 -5.36 -10.19
CA TRP A 66 -8.29 -4.28 -9.22
C TRP A 66 -8.86 -2.97 -9.78
N VAL A 67 -8.48 -2.57 -11.01
CA VAL A 67 -9.01 -1.39 -11.69
C VAL A 67 -10.53 -1.45 -11.78
N ALA A 68 -11.10 -2.59 -12.21
CA ALA A 68 -12.55 -2.75 -12.31
C ALA A 68 -13.27 -2.53 -10.96
N LYS A 69 -12.70 -3.05 -9.87
CA LYS A 69 -13.23 -2.81 -8.51
C LYS A 69 -13.10 -1.35 -8.10
N PHE A 70 -11.93 -0.75 -8.34
CA PHE A 70 -11.66 0.64 -8.01
C PHE A 70 -12.62 1.59 -8.75
N LEU A 71 -12.86 1.37 -10.04
CA LEU A 71 -13.81 2.18 -10.82
C LEU A 71 -15.23 2.13 -10.22
N THR A 72 -15.65 1.00 -9.66
CA THR A 72 -16.93 0.90 -8.93
C THR A 72 -16.93 1.80 -7.69
N THR A 73 -15.87 1.74 -6.89
CA THR A 73 -15.70 2.61 -5.71
C THR A 73 -15.65 4.09 -6.08
N ALA A 74 -14.93 4.43 -7.14
CA ALA A 74 -14.77 5.80 -7.62
C ALA A 74 -16.09 6.42 -8.11
N ARG A 75 -16.92 5.63 -8.82
CA ARG A 75 -18.29 6.03 -9.18
C ARG A 75 -19.16 6.26 -7.97
N ALA A 76 -19.11 5.35 -6.99
CA ALA A 76 -19.87 5.49 -5.75
C ALA A 76 -19.44 6.73 -4.93
N ALA A 77 -18.20 7.18 -5.09
CA ALA A 77 -17.69 8.41 -4.51
C ALA A 77 -18.05 9.69 -5.31
N GLY A 78 -18.77 9.56 -6.44
CA GLY A 78 -19.26 10.68 -7.25
C GLY A 78 -18.29 11.17 -8.32
N ILE A 79 -17.24 10.41 -8.67
CA ILE A 79 -16.35 10.76 -9.78
C ILE A 79 -17.06 10.51 -11.11
N GLY A 80 -17.11 11.52 -11.97
CA GLY A 80 -17.81 11.45 -13.26
C GLY A 80 -17.17 10.50 -14.27
N GLU A 81 -17.98 9.87 -15.11
CA GLU A 81 -17.51 8.90 -16.12
C GLU A 81 -16.47 9.47 -17.08
N ALA A 82 -16.61 10.73 -17.53
CA ALA A 82 -15.64 11.35 -18.42
C ALA A 82 -14.24 11.42 -17.79
N THR A 83 -14.16 11.75 -16.50
CA THR A 83 -12.91 11.77 -15.74
C THR A 83 -12.34 10.37 -15.57
N LEU A 84 -13.19 9.39 -15.23
CA LEU A 84 -12.75 7.99 -15.06
C LEU A 84 -12.25 7.40 -16.37
N HIS A 85 -12.93 7.66 -17.48
CA HIS A 85 -12.52 7.22 -18.80
C HIS A 85 -11.17 7.83 -19.18
N ALA A 86 -11.04 9.16 -19.09
CA ALA A 86 -9.80 9.84 -19.43
C ALA A 86 -8.59 9.40 -18.57
N ALA A 87 -8.82 9.11 -17.27
CA ALA A 87 -7.74 8.74 -16.35
C ALA A 87 -7.35 7.26 -16.42
N PHE A 88 -8.28 6.37 -16.77
CA PHE A 88 -8.06 4.92 -16.78
C PHE A 88 -7.97 4.31 -18.19
N ASP A 89 -8.05 5.11 -19.24
CA ASP A 89 -7.80 4.60 -20.59
C ASP A 89 -6.33 4.17 -20.75
N GLY A 90 -6.11 2.98 -21.31
CA GLY A 90 -4.79 2.42 -21.55
C GLY A 90 -3.93 2.09 -20.32
N VAL A 91 -4.45 2.17 -19.09
CA VAL A 91 -3.66 1.87 -17.89
C VAL A 91 -3.31 0.39 -17.81
N HIS A 92 -2.09 0.10 -17.37
CA HIS A 92 -1.59 -1.26 -17.20
C HIS A 92 -0.62 -1.32 -16.02
N TYR A 93 -0.36 -2.53 -15.53
CA TYR A 93 0.57 -2.73 -14.43
C TYR A 93 1.99 -2.41 -14.88
N LEU A 94 2.69 -1.57 -14.10
CA LEU A 94 4.07 -1.18 -14.33
C LEU A 94 4.98 -1.74 -13.23
N PRO A 95 5.69 -2.87 -13.47
CA PRO A 95 6.53 -3.50 -12.46
C PRO A 95 7.57 -2.56 -11.86
N ARG A 96 8.11 -1.65 -12.70
CA ARG A 96 9.13 -0.68 -12.29
C ARG A 96 8.62 0.29 -11.22
N VAL A 97 7.35 0.65 -11.22
CA VAL A 97 6.77 1.54 -10.19
C VAL A 97 6.79 0.83 -8.83
N VAL A 98 6.43 -0.44 -8.79
CA VAL A 98 6.44 -1.25 -7.55
C VAL A 98 7.87 -1.50 -7.07
N GLU A 99 8.82 -1.72 -7.99
CA GLU A 99 10.23 -1.84 -7.66
C GLU A 99 10.77 -0.56 -7.02
N LEU A 100 10.50 0.59 -7.63
CA LEU A 100 10.93 1.89 -7.11
C LEU A 100 10.27 2.25 -5.77
N ASP A 101 9.00 1.89 -5.60
CA ASP A 101 8.30 2.04 -4.33
C ASP A 101 8.96 1.23 -3.19
N ARG A 102 9.38 0.00 -3.48
CA ARG A 102 10.12 -0.83 -2.52
C ARG A 102 11.54 -0.34 -2.25
N ALA A 103 12.13 0.40 -3.20
CA ALA A 103 13.50 0.91 -3.14
C ALA A 103 13.58 2.37 -2.67
N GLN A 104 12.57 2.87 -1.92
CA GLN A 104 12.56 4.26 -1.48
C GLN A 104 13.82 4.61 -0.64
N PRO A 105 14.45 5.78 -0.91
CA PRO A 105 15.65 6.24 -0.20
C PRO A 105 15.51 6.30 1.31
N GLU A 106 14.31 6.61 1.83
CA GLU A 106 14.03 6.71 3.26
C GLU A 106 14.29 5.40 4.01
N PHE A 107 14.22 4.25 3.32
CA PHE A 107 14.49 2.93 3.90
C PHE A 107 15.89 2.41 3.58
N THR A 108 16.61 3.05 2.66
CA THR A 108 17.85 2.53 2.08
C THR A 108 19.06 3.43 2.32
N ARG A 109 18.86 4.72 2.66
CA ARG A 109 19.93 5.68 2.90
C ARG A 109 20.03 6.05 4.37
N THR A 110 21.25 6.34 4.80
CA THR A 110 21.47 6.91 6.13
C THR A 110 21.26 8.43 6.11
N VAL A 111 20.99 9.01 7.27
CA VAL A 111 20.76 10.47 7.42
C VAL A 111 21.95 11.28 6.87
N TRP A 112 23.18 10.80 7.07
CA TRP A 112 24.39 11.49 6.62
C TRP A 112 24.54 11.48 5.09
N ASP A 113 24.21 10.36 4.44
CA ASP A 113 24.22 10.26 2.97
C ASP A 113 23.22 11.24 2.30
N TYR A 114 22.14 11.59 3.00
CA TYR A 114 21.18 12.58 2.52
C TYR A 114 21.75 14.01 2.59
N LEU A 115 22.37 14.38 3.72
CA LEU A 115 22.92 15.73 3.92
C LEU A 115 24.03 16.07 2.93
N ASP A 116 24.97 15.13 2.74
CA ASP A 116 26.11 15.32 1.83
C ASP A 116 25.68 15.52 0.37
N ASN A 117 24.54 14.95 -0.04
CA ASN A 117 24.06 15.01 -1.42
C ASN A 117 23.05 16.14 -1.67
N THR A 118 22.38 16.62 -0.62
CA THR A 118 21.28 17.59 -0.75
C THR A 118 21.77 19.04 -0.59
N VAL A 119 22.81 19.27 0.22
CA VAL A 119 23.42 20.59 0.40
C VAL A 119 24.61 20.73 -0.56
N SER A 120 24.33 21.11 -1.81
CA SER A 120 25.38 21.41 -2.80
C SER A 120 25.33 22.87 -3.22
N ALA A 121 26.48 23.43 -3.61
CA ALA A 121 26.60 24.82 -4.06
C ALA A 121 25.72 25.16 -5.29
N GLN A 122 25.21 24.15 -6.01
CA GLN A 122 24.28 24.36 -7.13
C GLN A 122 22.82 24.59 -6.69
N ARG A 123 22.48 24.28 -5.43
CA ARG A 123 21.11 24.42 -4.88
C ARG A 123 21.00 25.52 -3.82
N VAL A 124 22.05 26.31 -3.60
CA VAL A 124 22.14 27.40 -2.60
C VAL A 124 22.30 28.74 -3.28
#